data_AF-A0A6J2RMX5-F1
#
_entry.id   AF-A0A6J2RMX5-F1
#
_cell.length_a   1.000
_cell.length_b   1.000
_cell.length_c   1.000
_cell.angle_alpha   90.00
_cell.angle_beta   90.00
_cell.angle_gamma   90.00
#
_symmetry.space_group_name_H-M   'P 1'
#
loop_
_entity.id
_entity.type
_entity.pdbx_description
1 polymer ?
#
loop_
_entity_poly.entity_id
_entity_poly.type
_entity_poly.pdbx_seq_one_letter_code
_entity_poly.pdbx_strand_id
1 'polypeptide(L)'
;MPDAACASLRIMASHIPALSLPDVPRTDSVFSVLSGFHSLESGVPGLSKVILDKLNMKDYGEYRAAVEGKVKGIPFRNYKEMFKKMEETFEFCTGCNKLPVHLTEGQTLKRCAKCLNVYYCTKECQRNDWPQHKKVCKKLRLVAIDRLVEWLMFTGDLPFPTEKWSKLAAEVKNWDDWLPMQRDLTPRLDGILSGANMATLWKNASRPRPDDSDLQRSLWRIQSEFLSRVLTVGMAIQHFGLDPYAKAFTVHIAGASHNETMGARLTDYDELNKMFPGHQGVEIVMVGPEVVDGPIVRPPLRAFGPRQRVFISAYRGLYHQFWEELVEKEEAAKPDLVVGFHPGFHASQGLIEGWLPTLLLLRDFNIPSCFTLYSEMELERSLQILLELEVHIRDSGPNPFTSQKPEQVQSSPNKTPVHCNSHYIRFQGLLPQEDLEGPGFDN
;
A
#
# COMPACT_ATOMS: atom_id res chain seq x y z
N MET A 1 4.07 -2.44 -5.53
CA MET A 1 5.06 -3.08 -6.46
C MET A 1 5.28 -4.58 -6.22
N PRO A 2 5.36 -5.09 -4.97
CA PRO A 2 5.25 -6.54 -4.71
C PRO A 2 3.88 -7.10 -5.14
N ASP A 3 2.82 -6.29 -5.03
CA ASP A 3 1.42 -6.68 -5.30
C ASP A 3 1.09 -6.92 -6.77
N ALA A 4 1.81 -6.28 -7.69
CA ALA A 4 1.55 -6.42 -9.12
C ALA A 4 1.97 -7.78 -9.70
N ALA A 5 2.91 -8.48 -9.04
CA ALA A 5 3.24 -9.86 -9.36
C ALA A 5 2.13 -10.84 -8.91
N CYS A 6 1.32 -10.45 -7.92
CA CYS A 6 0.23 -11.25 -7.36
C CYS A 6 -1.14 -10.94 -8.02
N ALA A 7 -1.32 -9.71 -8.52
CA ALA A 7 -2.52 -9.17 -9.19
C ALA A 7 -3.08 -9.93 -10.41
N SER A 8 -2.25 -10.73 -11.08
CA SER A 8 -2.39 -10.91 -12.53
C SER A 8 -2.85 -12.31 -12.96
N LEU A 9 -3.94 -12.85 -12.40
CA LEU A 9 -4.43 -14.20 -12.75
C LEU A 9 -5.77 -14.18 -13.51
N ARG A 10 -5.75 -14.28 -14.87
CA ARG A 10 -6.79 -14.91 -15.75
C ARG A 10 -6.63 -14.60 -17.28
N ILE A 11 -6.07 -15.50 -18.12
CA ILE A 11 -6.47 -15.93 -19.52
C ILE A 11 -6.59 -14.92 -20.73
N MET A 12 -6.41 -15.39 -21.99
CA MET A 12 -5.49 -15.07 -23.11
C MET A 12 -6.21 -14.16 -24.18
N ALA A 13 -5.67 -13.63 -25.30
CA ALA A 13 -4.56 -13.97 -26.20
C ALA A 13 -4.15 -12.81 -27.16
N SER A 14 -2.92 -12.93 -27.71
CA SER A 14 -2.37 -12.50 -29.02
C SER A 14 -1.99 -11.04 -29.38
N HIS A 15 -0.76 -10.97 -29.91
CA HIS A 15 -0.09 -10.04 -30.83
C HIS A 15 0.69 -8.82 -30.30
N ILE A 16 1.84 -8.59 -30.94
CA ILE A 16 3.04 -7.85 -30.51
C ILE A 16 3.16 -6.55 -31.32
N PRO A 17 3.50 -5.44 -30.66
CA PRO A 17 4.52 -4.53 -31.22
C PRO A 17 5.67 -4.24 -30.21
N ALA A 18 6.71 -3.58 -30.70
CA ALA A 18 8.02 -3.42 -30.07
C ALA A 18 8.08 -2.44 -28.87
N LEU A 19 8.98 -2.75 -27.95
CA LEU A 19 9.28 -2.09 -26.67
C LEU A 19 9.78 -0.63 -26.80
N SER A 20 9.21 0.28 -26.01
CA SER A 20 9.79 1.59 -25.66
C SER A 20 10.12 1.62 -24.15
N LEU A 21 11.23 2.28 -23.79
CA LEU A 21 11.63 2.54 -22.39
C LEU A 21 10.58 3.42 -21.70
N PRO A 22 10.38 3.32 -20.36
CA PRO A 22 9.49 4.23 -19.66
C PRO A 22 10.03 5.67 -19.75
N ASP A 23 9.23 6.57 -20.31
CA ASP A 23 9.45 8.02 -20.26
C ASP A 23 9.55 8.49 -18.80
N VAL A 24 10.27 9.59 -18.57
CA VAL A 24 10.26 10.33 -17.29
C VAL A 24 8.80 10.57 -16.86
N PRO A 25 8.44 10.41 -15.56
CA PRO A 25 7.08 10.63 -15.09
C PRO A 25 6.57 12.00 -15.54
N ARG A 26 5.55 12.02 -16.40
CA ARG A 26 4.87 13.26 -16.80
C ARG A 26 3.84 13.62 -15.75
N THR A 27 3.56 14.92 -15.62
CA THR A 27 2.65 15.53 -14.64
C THR A 27 1.20 15.00 -14.70
N ASP A 28 0.85 14.26 -15.76
CA ASP A 28 -0.45 13.67 -16.05
C ASP A 28 -0.49 12.11 -15.92
N SER A 29 0.60 11.47 -15.47
CA SER A 29 0.74 10.00 -15.53
C SER A 29 1.03 9.31 -14.18
N VAL A 30 0.24 8.26 -13.90
CA VAL A 30 0.47 7.07 -13.03
C VAL A 30 1.72 7.17 -12.14
N PHE A 31 1.55 7.89 -11.04
CA PHE A 31 2.63 8.34 -10.16
C PHE A 31 3.35 7.22 -9.40
N SER A 32 2.72 6.08 -9.08
CA SER A 32 3.33 5.06 -8.22
C SER A 32 4.01 3.93 -9.01
N VAL A 33 3.41 3.49 -10.12
CA VAL A 33 3.94 2.36 -10.90
C VAL A 33 5.13 2.77 -11.76
N LEU A 34 5.05 3.91 -12.47
CA LEU A 34 6.17 4.43 -13.28
C LEU A 34 7.37 4.79 -12.39
N SER A 35 7.11 5.48 -11.28
CA SER A 35 8.15 5.82 -10.29
C SER A 35 8.77 4.57 -9.68
N GLY A 36 7.97 3.52 -9.43
CA GLY A 36 8.47 2.24 -8.97
C GLY A 36 9.42 1.59 -9.99
N PHE A 37 9.07 1.55 -11.28
CA PHE A 37 9.92 0.93 -12.31
C PHE A 37 11.19 1.73 -12.54
N HIS A 38 11.08 3.07 -12.52
CA HIS A 38 12.23 3.96 -12.57
C HIS A 38 13.17 3.73 -11.38
N SER A 39 12.63 3.57 -10.17
CA SER A 39 13.39 3.26 -8.95
C SER A 39 14.08 1.89 -9.03
N LEU A 40 13.41 0.89 -9.61
CA LEU A 40 14.02 -0.42 -9.85
C LEU A 40 15.19 -0.32 -10.83
N GLU A 41 15.00 0.37 -11.95
CA GLU A 41 16.00 0.53 -13.00
C GLU A 41 17.21 1.35 -12.54
N SER A 42 16.97 2.41 -11.76
CA SER A 42 18.03 3.23 -11.17
C SER A 42 18.87 2.46 -10.15
N GLY A 43 18.24 1.57 -9.37
CA GLY A 43 18.94 0.77 -8.37
C GLY A 43 19.65 -0.45 -8.94
N VAL A 44 19.01 -1.16 -9.88
CA VAL A 44 19.54 -2.35 -10.57
C VAL A 44 19.15 -2.27 -12.04
N PRO A 45 20.04 -1.76 -12.91
CA PRO A 45 19.76 -1.65 -14.34
C PRO A 45 19.38 -3.00 -14.96
N GLY A 46 18.24 -3.03 -15.66
CA GLY A 46 17.62 -4.19 -16.30
C GLY A 46 16.73 -5.04 -15.40
N LEU A 47 16.58 -4.71 -14.11
CA LEU A 47 15.68 -5.46 -13.21
C LEU A 47 14.21 -5.36 -13.64
N SER A 48 13.81 -4.21 -14.19
CA SER A 48 12.49 -4.03 -14.80
C SER A 48 12.18 -5.12 -15.84
N LYS A 49 13.14 -5.42 -16.71
CA LYS A 49 13.03 -6.45 -17.74
C LYS A 49 12.94 -7.86 -17.15
N VAL A 50 13.73 -8.15 -16.10
CA VAL A 50 13.63 -9.44 -15.38
C VAL A 50 12.20 -9.65 -14.85
N ILE A 51 11.59 -8.62 -14.26
CA ILE A 51 10.21 -8.69 -13.76
C ILE A 51 9.25 -9.00 -14.90
N LEU A 52 9.32 -8.25 -16.01
CA LEU A 52 8.45 -8.45 -17.17
C LEU A 52 8.60 -9.87 -17.77
N ASP A 53 9.83 -10.34 -17.96
CA ASP A 53 10.12 -11.69 -18.48
C ASP A 53 9.53 -12.77 -17.55
N LYS A 54 9.69 -12.63 -16.23
CA LYS A 54 9.14 -13.58 -15.25
C LYS A 54 7.61 -13.53 -15.24
N LEU A 55 7.01 -12.38 -15.48
CA LEU A 55 5.57 -12.19 -15.60
C LEU A 55 5.01 -12.50 -17.00
N ASN A 56 5.83 -13.00 -17.95
CA ASN A 56 5.40 -13.23 -19.36
C ASN A 56 4.81 -11.97 -20.02
N MET A 57 5.33 -10.78 -19.68
CA MET A 57 4.89 -9.49 -20.23
C MET A 57 5.95 -8.95 -21.19
N LYS A 58 5.50 -8.36 -22.29
CA LYS A 58 6.39 -7.80 -23.32
C LYS A 58 6.98 -6.48 -22.88
N ASP A 59 6.15 -5.63 -22.27
CA ASP A 59 6.49 -4.24 -21.98
C ASP A 59 5.69 -3.70 -20.79
N TYR A 60 5.99 -2.45 -20.45
CA TYR A 60 5.34 -1.72 -19.38
C TYR A 60 3.84 -1.50 -19.63
N GLY A 61 3.42 -1.34 -20.88
CA GLY A 61 2.02 -1.15 -21.24
C GLY A 61 1.18 -2.39 -20.91
N GLU A 62 1.70 -3.58 -21.20
CA GLU A 62 1.05 -4.85 -20.85
C GLU A 62 0.99 -5.07 -19.33
N TYR A 63 2.08 -4.77 -18.61
CA TYR A 63 2.08 -4.79 -17.15
C TYR A 63 1.03 -3.85 -16.57
N ARG A 64 1.00 -2.60 -17.04
CA ARG A 64 0.04 -1.60 -16.59
C ARG A 64 -1.39 -2.04 -16.86
N ALA A 65 -1.67 -2.54 -18.06
CA ALA A 65 -3.00 -2.98 -18.41
C ALA A 65 -3.44 -4.22 -17.59
N ALA A 66 -2.52 -5.09 -17.19
CA ALA A 66 -2.81 -6.18 -16.26
C ALA A 66 -3.13 -5.69 -14.84
N VAL A 67 -2.36 -4.73 -14.32
CA VAL A 67 -2.61 -4.10 -12.99
C VAL A 67 -3.95 -3.35 -12.99
N GLU A 68 -4.31 -2.69 -14.09
CA GLU A 68 -5.59 -1.98 -14.26
C GLU A 68 -6.78 -2.94 -14.51
N GLY A 69 -6.56 -4.26 -14.57
CA GLY A 69 -7.61 -5.26 -14.84
C GLY A 69 -8.12 -5.27 -16.28
N LYS A 70 -7.48 -4.51 -17.18
CA LYS A 70 -7.84 -4.39 -18.61
C LYS A 70 -7.31 -5.54 -19.45
N VAL A 71 -6.17 -6.11 -19.04
CA VAL A 71 -5.69 -7.38 -19.59
C VAL A 71 -6.16 -8.48 -18.68
N LYS A 72 -6.87 -9.43 -19.27
CA LYS A 72 -7.14 -10.70 -18.63
C LYS A 72 -5.78 -11.35 -18.32
N GLY A 73 -5.45 -11.46 -17.03
CA GLY A 73 -4.11 -11.66 -16.45
C GLY A 73 -3.17 -12.73 -17.05
N ILE A 74 -1.95 -12.77 -16.52
CA ILE A 74 -0.81 -13.56 -16.99
C ILE A 74 -1.17 -15.05 -17.13
N PRO A 75 -0.94 -15.66 -18.31
CA PRO A 75 -1.06 -17.10 -18.46
C PRO A 75 0.13 -17.78 -17.79
N PHE A 76 -0.12 -18.48 -16.68
CA PHE A 76 0.75 -19.53 -16.15
C PHE A 76 0.14 -20.89 -16.50
N ARG A 77 0.96 -21.89 -16.84
CA ARG A 77 0.46 -23.23 -17.22
C ARG A 77 -0.17 -23.96 -16.03
N ASN A 78 0.30 -23.69 -14.81
CA ASN A 78 -0.18 -24.26 -13.56
C ASN A 78 0.34 -23.46 -12.35
N TYR A 79 -0.16 -23.78 -11.14
CA TYR A 79 0.27 -23.12 -9.91
C TYR A 79 1.76 -23.25 -9.62
N LYS A 80 2.38 -24.39 -9.94
CA LYS A 80 3.83 -24.58 -9.72
C LYS A 80 4.66 -23.57 -10.53
N GLU A 81 4.28 -23.32 -11.78
CA GLU A 81 4.93 -22.31 -12.60
C GLU A 81 4.71 -20.89 -12.04
N MET A 82 3.47 -20.57 -11.66
CA MET A 82 3.10 -19.28 -11.07
C MET A 82 3.94 -18.96 -9.83
N PHE A 83 3.95 -19.86 -8.84
CA PHE A 83 4.73 -19.64 -7.60
C PHE A 83 6.22 -19.53 -7.90
N LYS A 84 6.77 -20.39 -8.77
CA LYS A 84 8.18 -20.28 -9.18
C LYS A 84 8.50 -18.90 -9.75
N LYS A 85 7.71 -18.41 -10.70
CA LYS A 85 7.90 -17.09 -11.34
C LYS A 85 7.71 -15.94 -10.36
N MET A 86 6.78 -16.06 -9.41
CA MET A 86 6.60 -15.08 -8.34
C MET A 86 7.84 -15.00 -7.44
N GLU A 87 8.40 -16.14 -7.03
CA GLU A 87 9.62 -16.16 -6.23
C GLU A 87 10.85 -15.61 -6.96
N GLU A 88 10.90 -15.77 -8.28
CA GLU A 88 11.99 -15.34 -9.14
C GLU A 88 11.80 -13.93 -9.75
N THR A 89 10.70 -13.24 -9.45
CA THR A 89 10.37 -11.93 -10.08
C THR A 89 11.45 -10.87 -9.86
N PHE A 90 12.16 -10.91 -8.74
CA PHE A 90 13.24 -9.99 -8.39
C PHE A 90 14.60 -10.68 -8.33
N GLU A 91 14.82 -11.65 -9.22
CA GLU A 91 16.04 -12.46 -9.25
C GLU A 91 17.24 -11.68 -9.84
N PHE A 92 18.16 -11.25 -8.98
CA PHE A 92 19.48 -10.69 -9.34
C PHE A 92 20.50 -10.93 -8.23
N CYS A 93 21.81 -10.86 -8.54
CA CYS A 93 22.84 -11.04 -7.54
C CYS A 93 22.90 -9.83 -6.59
N THR A 94 22.58 -10.00 -5.32
CA THR A 94 22.62 -8.89 -4.32
C THR A 94 24.03 -8.34 -4.10
N GLY A 95 25.07 -9.14 -4.32
CA GLY A 95 26.46 -8.70 -4.12
C GLY A 95 27.06 -7.91 -5.29
N CYS A 96 26.53 -8.01 -6.51
CA CYS A 96 27.12 -7.35 -7.68
C CYS A 96 26.11 -6.90 -8.75
N ASN A 97 24.80 -6.94 -8.44
CA ASN A 97 23.69 -6.57 -9.32
C ASN A 97 23.60 -7.35 -10.65
N LYS A 98 24.37 -8.42 -10.81
CA LYS A 98 24.34 -9.26 -12.01
C LYS A 98 22.98 -9.94 -12.17
N LEU A 99 22.34 -9.70 -13.31
CA LEU A 99 21.06 -10.30 -13.71
C LEU A 99 21.23 -11.73 -14.28
N PRO A 100 20.16 -12.56 -14.30
CA PRO A 100 20.20 -13.92 -14.86
C PRO A 100 20.69 -13.98 -16.30
N VAL A 101 20.30 -13.01 -17.14
CA VAL A 101 20.70 -12.92 -18.56
C VAL A 101 22.19 -12.67 -18.77
N HIS A 102 22.92 -12.24 -17.73
CA HIS A 102 24.36 -11.96 -17.76
C HIS A 102 25.20 -13.06 -17.10
N LEU A 103 24.60 -14.21 -16.79
CA LEU A 103 25.31 -15.39 -16.30
C LEU A 103 25.92 -16.16 -17.47
N THR A 104 27.05 -16.83 -17.24
CA THR A 104 27.62 -17.72 -18.26
C THR A 104 26.72 -18.94 -18.44
N GLU A 105 26.82 -19.60 -19.59
CA GLU A 105 26.05 -20.81 -19.88
C GLU A 105 26.22 -21.86 -18.76
N GLY A 106 25.09 -22.41 -18.28
CA GLY A 106 25.04 -23.37 -17.18
C GLY A 106 25.14 -22.77 -15.76
N GLN A 107 25.41 -21.47 -15.59
CA GLN A 107 25.36 -20.81 -14.27
C GLN A 107 23.94 -20.36 -13.91
N THR A 108 23.61 -20.48 -12.63
CA THR A 108 22.35 -19.98 -12.05
C THR A 108 22.64 -19.23 -10.75
N LEU A 109 21.77 -18.26 -10.41
CA LEU A 109 21.87 -17.61 -9.11
C LEU A 109 21.44 -18.56 -7.99
N LYS A 110 22.12 -18.47 -6.85
CA LYS A 110 21.84 -19.28 -5.67
C LYS A 110 21.24 -18.42 -4.58
N ARG A 111 20.15 -18.90 -3.98
CA ARG A 111 19.49 -18.22 -2.86
C ARG A 111 20.36 -18.26 -1.60
N CYS A 112 20.22 -17.23 -0.77
CA CYS A 112 20.63 -17.33 0.62
C CYS A 112 19.85 -18.45 1.31
N ALA A 113 20.53 -19.48 1.80
CA ALA A 113 19.90 -20.65 2.42
C ALA A 113 19.11 -20.32 3.71
N LYS A 114 19.34 -19.15 4.33
CA LYS A 114 18.68 -18.75 5.58
C LYS A 114 17.35 -18.01 5.34
N CYS A 115 17.36 -17.00 4.48
CA CYS A 115 16.18 -16.16 4.24
C CYS A 115 15.38 -16.57 3.01
N LEU A 116 16.00 -17.28 2.06
CA LEU A 116 15.40 -17.70 0.78
C LEU A 116 14.86 -16.54 -0.09
N ASN A 117 15.22 -15.30 0.24
CA ASN A 117 14.70 -14.09 -0.39
C ASN A 117 15.66 -13.44 -1.39
N VAL A 118 16.97 -13.50 -1.10
CA VAL A 118 18.01 -12.86 -1.94
C VAL A 118 18.88 -13.90 -2.66
N TYR A 119 19.53 -13.49 -3.74
CA TYR A 119 20.26 -14.35 -4.65
C TYR A 119 21.72 -13.90 -4.85
N TYR A 120 22.61 -14.85 -5.16
CA TYR A 120 24.03 -14.58 -5.42
C TYR A 120 24.54 -15.42 -6.59
N CYS A 121 25.37 -14.83 -7.46
CA CYS A 121 25.99 -15.56 -8.56
C CYS A 121 27.17 -16.43 -8.09
N THR A 122 27.86 -16.05 -7.01
CA THR A 122 29.00 -16.81 -6.44
C THR A 122 28.97 -16.81 -4.92
N LYS A 123 29.67 -17.79 -4.31
CA LYS A 123 29.92 -17.81 -2.85
C LYS A 123 30.69 -16.58 -2.38
N GLU A 124 31.53 -16.03 -3.25
CA GLU A 124 32.30 -14.81 -2.95
C GLU A 124 31.39 -13.59 -2.85
N CYS A 125 30.45 -13.39 -3.80
CA CYS A 125 29.44 -12.32 -3.69
C CYS A 125 28.65 -12.45 -2.38
N GLN A 126 28.24 -13.66 -2.00
CA GLN A 126 27.56 -13.90 -0.73
C GLN A 126 28.43 -13.56 0.49
N ARG A 127 29.71 -13.96 0.48
CA ARG A 127 30.64 -13.69 1.58
C ARG A 127 30.91 -12.19 1.75
N ASN A 128 31.06 -11.48 0.65
CA ASN A 128 31.32 -10.04 0.63
C ASN A 128 30.09 -9.25 1.08
N ASP A 129 28.89 -9.70 0.71
CA ASP A 129 27.63 -9.07 1.12
C ASP A 129 27.21 -9.38 2.57
N TRP A 130 27.68 -10.51 3.12
CA TRP A 130 27.28 -11.01 4.44
C TRP A 130 27.30 -9.98 5.59
N PRO A 131 28.31 -9.08 5.72
CA PRO A 131 28.32 -8.06 6.77
C PRO A 131 27.09 -7.15 6.76
N GLN A 132 26.54 -6.84 5.58
CA GLN A 132 25.31 -6.06 5.43
C GLN A 132 24.09 -6.98 5.54
N HIS A 133 24.06 -8.06 4.76
CA HIS A 133 22.92 -8.96 4.68
C HIS A 133 22.54 -9.58 6.03
N LYS A 134 23.51 -9.95 6.87
CA LYS A 134 23.23 -10.59 8.17
C LYS A 134 22.34 -9.73 9.09
N LYS A 135 22.35 -8.40 8.91
CA LYS A 135 21.53 -7.46 9.67
C LYS A 135 20.05 -7.58 9.34
N VAL A 136 19.73 -7.91 8.08
CA VAL A 136 18.34 -7.97 7.57
C VAL A 136 17.89 -9.40 7.23
N CYS A 137 18.80 -10.37 7.17
CA CYS A 137 18.53 -11.75 6.74
C CYS A 137 17.31 -12.38 7.44
N LYS A 138 17.17 -12.18 8.76
CA LYS A 138 16.02 -12.67 9.52
C LYS A 138 14.71 -12.00 9.09
N LYS A 139 14.70 -10.67 8.90
CA LYS A 139 13.52 -9.93 8.43
C LYS A 139 13.16 -10.33 7.00
N LEU A 140 14.15 -10.51 6.13
CA LEU A 140 13.93 -10.96 4.76
C LEU A 140 13.37 -12.37 4.67
N ARG A 141 13.60 -13.24 5.67
CA ARG A 141 12.89 -14.53 5.75
C ARG A 141 11.38 -14.31 5.90
N LEU A 142 10.96 -13.34 6.70
CA LEU A 142 9.55 -12.99 6.89
C LEU A 142 8.95 -12.49 5.58
N VAL A 143 9.62 -11.52 4.92
CA VAL A 143 9.23 -11.00 3.59
C VAL A 143 9.03 -12.15 2.60
N ALA A 144 9.96 -13.11 2.57
CA ALA A 144 9.88 -14.24 1.64
C ALA A 144 8.65 -15.12 1.89
N ILE A 145 8.26 -15.32 3.16
CA ILE A 145 7.08 -16.11 3.54
C ILE A 145 5.81 -15.30 3.24
N ASP A 146 5.76 -14.05 3.68
CA ASP A 146 4.60 -13.17 3.55
C ASP A 146 4.20 -13.00 2.09
N ARG A 147 5.17 -12.79 1.19
CA ARG A 147 4.93 -12.68 -0.24
C ARG A 147 4.25 -13.90 -0.86
N LEU A 148 4.46 -15.10 -0.31
CA LEU A 148 3.75 -16.29 -0.76
C LEU A 148 2.34 -16.35 -0.15
N VAL A 149 2.23 -16.06 1.14
CA VAL A 149 0.96 -16.15 1.90
C VAL A 149 -0.04 -15.07 1.45
N GLU A 150 0.42 -13.93 0.94
CA GLU A 150 -0.41 -12.91 0.26
C GLU A 150 -1.29 -13.48 -0.85
N TRP A 151 -0.88 -14.58 -1.50
CA TRP A 151 -1.70 -15.24 -2.50
C TRP A 151 -3.10 -15.63 -1.98
N LEU A 152 -3.22 -15.84 -0.67
CA LEU A 152 -4.48 -16.16 0.01
C LEU A 152 -5.51 -15.02 -0.04
N MET A 153 -5.09 -13.79 -0.38
CA MET A 153 -6.01 -12.68 -0.68
C MET A 153 -6.86 -12.98 -1.92
N PHE A 154 -6.25 -13.61 -2.93
CA PHE A 154 -6.89 -13.90 -4.21
C PHE A 154 -7.75 -15.15 -4.18
N THR A 155 -7.59 -15.98 -3.15
CA THR A 155 -8.44 -17.14 -2.90
C THR A 155 -9.61 -16.84 -1.95
N GLY A 156 -9.67 -15.60 -1.42
CA GLY A 156 -10.74 -15.13 -0.53
C GLY A 156 -10.56 -15.54 0.93
N ASP A 157 -9.41 -16.11 1.31
CA ASP A 157 -9.10 -16.45 2.70
C ASP A 157 -8.68 -15.20 3.51
N LEU A 158 -8.12 -14.18 2.84
CA LEU A 158 -7.73 -12.90 3.42
C LEU A 158 -8.33 -11.70 2.66
N PRO A 159 -8.55 -10.55 3.31
CA PRO A 159 -8.59 -10.39 4.77
C PRO A 159 -9.81 -11.09 5.36
N PHE A 160 -9.64 -11.66 6.55
CA PHE A 160 -10.72 -12.34 7.28
C PHE A 160 -11.52 -11.36 8.16
N PRO A 161 -12.79 -11.66 8.48
CA PRO A 161 -13.61 -10.80 9.32
C PRO A 161 -13.15 -10.82 10.78
N THR A 162 -13.25 -9.67 11.44
CA THR A 162 -12.90 -9.43 12.85
C THR A 162 -14.14 -9.51 13.75
N GLU A 163 -13.94 -9.65 15.06
CA GLU A 163 -15.00 -9.63 16.07
C GLU A 163 -15.56 -8.22 16.31
N LYS A 164 -16.74 -8.15 16.94
CA LYS A 164 -17.28 -6.87 17.44
C LYS A 164 -16.31 -6.27 18.47
N TRP A 165 -16.17 -4.95 18.47
CA TRP A 165 -15.35 -4.27 19.45
C TRP A 165 -15.99 -4.40 20.83
N SER A 166 -15.17 -4.78 21.81
CA SER A 166 -15.58 -4.88 23.22
C SER A 166 -15.21 -3.64 24.04
N LYS A 167 -14.46 -2.72 23.44
CA LYS A 167 -14.06 -1.43 23.99
C LYS A 167 -14.55 -0.31 23.08
N LEU A 168 -14.74 0.89 23.63
CA LEU A 168 -15.03 2.07 22.84
C LEU A 168 -13.82 2.45 21.99
N ALA A 169 -14.07 3.11 20.86
CA ALA A 169 -13.00 3.62 20.00
C ALA A 169 -11.96 4.44 20.78
N ALA A 170 -12.40 5.24 21.77
CA ALA A 170 -11.52 6.08 22.57
C ALA A 170 -10.56 5.29 23.47
N GLU A 171 -10.86 4.03 23.78
CA GLU A 171 -10.06 3.17 24.66
C GLU A 171 -9.07 2.29 23.89
N VAL A 172 -9.16 2.22 22.56
CA VAL A 172 -8.29 1.39 21.72
C VAL A 172 -7.21 2.27 21.11
N LYS A 173 -6.04 2.33 21.73
CA LYS A 173 -4.98 3.26 21.31
C LYS A 173 -3.95 2.65 20.38
N ASN A 174 -3.78 1.33 20.41
CA ASN A 174 -2.77 0.61 19.64
C ASN A 174 -3.16 -0.88 19.47
N TRP A 175 -2.26 -1.67 18.88
CA TRP A 175 -2.45 -3.12 18.72
C TRP A 175 -2.62 -3.89 20.03
N ASP A 176 -1.97 -3.48 21.12
CA ASP A 176 -2.08 -4.16 22.42
C ASP A 176 -3.47 -3.98 23.04
N ASP A 177 -4.17 -2.90 22.70
CA ASP A 177 -5.57 -2.73 23.06
C ASP A 177 -6.54 -3.48 22.15
N TRP A 178 -6.20 -3.58 20.86
CA TRP A 178 -7.08 -4.15 19.83
C TRP A 178 -7.05 -5.69 19.83
N LEU A 179 -5.86 -6.29 19.94
CA LEU A 179 -5.66 -7.73 19.88
C LEU A 179 -6.49 -8.52 20.92
N PRO A 180 -6.58 -8.11 22.20
CA PRO A 180 -7.41 -8.80 23.19
C PRO A 180 -8.91 -8.81 22.86
N MET A 181 -9.39 -7.92 21.99
CA MET A 181 -10.78 -7.93 21.54
C MET A 181 -11.08 -9.10 20.58
N GLN A 182 -10.05 -9.67 19.95
CA GLN A 182 -10.17 -10.74 18.96
C GLN A 182 -10.01 -12.13 19.60
N ARG A 183 -11.01 -12.54 20.39
CA ARG A 183 -10.96 -13.80 21.16
C ARG A 183 -10.73 -15.05 20.30
N ASP A 184 -11.29 -15.06 19.09
CA ASP A 184 -11.21 -16.19 18.17
C ASP A 184 -10.10 -16.03 17.11
N LEU A 185 -9.12 -15.13 17.33
CA LEU A 185 -8.04 -14.91 16.39
C LEU A 185 -7.24 -16.19 16.11
N THR A 186 -6.77 -16.89 17.15
CA THR A 186 -5.96 -18.11 16.98
C THR A 186 -6.74 -19.22 16.27
N PRO A 187 -7.95 -19.62 16.71
CA PRO A 187 -8.75 -20.61 15.98
C PRO A 187 -9.01 -20.24 14.52
N ARG A 188 -9.20 -18.95 14.22
CA ARG A 188 -9.42 -18.47 12.85
C ARG A 188 -8.17 -18.61 11.98
N LEU A 189 -7.00 -18.25 12.52
CA LEU A 189 -5.71 -18.45 11.85
C LEU A 189 -5.45 -19.95 11.60
N ASP A 190 -5.77 -20.81 12.57
CA ASP A 190 -5.64 -22.26 12.46
C ASP A 190 -6.57 -22.86 11.38
N GLY A 191 -7.78 -22.32 11.26
CA GLY A 191 -8.72 -22.67 10.21
C GLY A 191 -8.16 -22.39 8.82
N ILE A 192 -7.58 -21.20 8.61
CA ILE A 192 -6.94 -20.83 7.32
C ILE A 192 -5.70 -21.71 7.07
N LEU A 193 -4.89 -21.94 8.11
CA LEU A 193 -3.68 -22.76 8.02
C LEU A 193 -3.98 -24.21 7.61
N SER A 194 -5.10 -24.74 8.06
CA SER A 194 -5.58 -26.09 7.74
C SER A 194 -6.35 -26.17 6.41
N GLY A 195 -6.55 -25.03 5.73
CA GLY A 195 -7.34 -24.91 4.51
C GLY A 195 -6.68 -25.46 3.25
N ALA A 196 -7.50 -25.79 2.24
CA ALA A 196 -7.05 -26.35 0.97
C ALA A 196 -6.14 -25.40 0.17
N ASN A 197 -6.36 -24.08 0.27
CA ASN A 197 -5.53 -23.08 -0.39
C ASN A 197 -4.13 -23.02 0.22
N MET A 198 -4.01 -23.06 1.56
CA MET A 198 -2.72 -23.15 2.25
C MET A 198 -1.94 -24.42 1.83
N ALA A 199 -2.62 -25.56 1.76
CA ALA A 199 -2.02 -26.81 1.27
C ALA A 199 -1.57 -26.69 -0.20
N THR A 200 -2.38 -26.04 -1.05
CA THR A 200 -2.08 -25.83 -2.47
C THR A 200 -0.87 -24.92 -2.66
N LEU A 201 -0.78 -23.82 -1.91
CA LEU A 201 0.36 -22.90 -1.93
C LEU A 201 1.66 -23.66 -1.66
N TRP A 202 1.75 -24.37 -0.54
CA TRP A 202 3.00 -25.04 -0.14
C TRP A 202 3.31 -26.30 -0.94
N LYS A 203 2.31 -26.94 -1.56
CA LYS A 203 2.55 -28.02 -2.55
C LYS A 203 3.24 -27.51 -3.81
N ASN A 204 3.03 -26.25 -4.18
CA ASN A 204 3.50 -25.67 -5.43
C ASN A 204 4.67 -24.67 -5.27
N ALA A 205 4.95 -24.21 -4.05
CA ALA A 205 6.10 -23.36 -3.75
C ALA A 205 7.42 -24.08 -4.06
N SER A 206 8.43 -23.32 -4.51
CA SER A 206 9.76 -23.84 -4.84
C SER A 206 10.69 -23.89 -3.61
N ARG A 207 10.12 -23.92 -2.41
CA ARG A 207 10.83 -23.87 -1.13
C ARG A 207 10.13 -24.72 -0.07
N PRO A 208 10.84 -25.16 1.00
CA PRO A 208 10.22 -25.90 2.09
C PRO A 208 9.12 -25.07 2.77
N ARG A 209 8.04 -25.74 3.17
CA ARG A 209 6.98 -25.15 3.99
C ARG A 209 7.57 -24.72 5.35
N PRO A 210 7.36 -23.48 5.80
CA PRO A 210 7.70 -23.05 7.16
C PRO A 210 6.92 -23.84 8.23
N ASP A 211 7.33 -23.70 9.49
CA ASP A 211 6.54 -24.24 10.60
C ASP A 211 5.21 -23.49 10.76
N ASP A 212 4.26 -24.11 11.44
CA ASP A 212 2.91 -23.58 11.63
C ASP A 212 2.92 -22.23 12.37
N SER A 213 3.85 -22.03 13.30
CA SER A 213 3.98 -20.78 14.06
C SER A 213 4.46 -19.61 13.18
N ASP A 214 5.37 -19.87 12.23
CA ASP A 214 5.85 -18.90 11.24
C ASP A 214 4.71 -18.50 10.30
N LEU A 215 3.85 -19.46 9.91
CA LEU A 215 2.70 -19.25 9.04
C LEU A 215 1.55 -18.50 9.72
N GLN A 216 1.19 -18.86 10.96
CA GLN A 216 0.22 -18.09 11.76
C GLN A 216 0.66 -16.63 11.90
N ARG A 217 1.94 -16.40 12.22
CA ARG A 217 2.50 -15.04 12.30
C ARG A 217 2.48 -14.33 10.94
N SER A 218 2.66 -15.05 9.83
CA SER A 218 2.55 -14.47 8.47
C SER A 218 1.13 -14.05 8.14
N LEU A 219 0.14 -14.91 8.39
CA LEU A 219 -1.28 -14.58 8.23
C LEU A 219 -1.66 -13.33 9.03
N TRP A 220 -1.20 -13.24 10.28
CA TRP A 220 -1.43 -12.05 11.10
C TRP A 220 -0.74 -10.80 10.55
N ARG A 221 0.53 -10.88 10.12
CA ARG A 221 1.23 -9.74 9.51
C ARG A 221 0.46 -9.19 8.30
N ILE A 222 0.00 -10.07 7.41
CA ILE A 222 -0.80 -9.66 6.24
C ILE A 222 -2.15 -9.06 6.68
N GLN A 223 -2.86 -9.70 7.60
CA GLN A 223 -4.11 -9.15 8.15
C GLN A 223 -3.92 -7.76 8.76
N SER A 224 -2.83 -7.55 9.50
CA SER A 224 -2.52 -6.28 10.16
C SER A 224 -2.33 -5.13 9.17
N GLU A 225 -1.89 -5.41 7.94
CA GLU A 225 -1.75 -4.39 6.89
C GLU A 225 -3.10 -3.86 6.39
N PHE A 226 -4.09 -4.76 6.22
CA PHE A 226 -5.45 -4.36 5.88
C PHE A 226 -6.10 -3.55 6.99
N LEU A 227 -6.00 -4.07 8.22
CA LEU A 227 -6.56 -3.42 9.40
C LEU A 227 -5.89 -2.07 9.69
N SER A 228 -4.57 -1.97 9.47
CA SER A 228 -3.81 -0.73 9.64
C SER A 228 -4.42 0.44 8.87
N ARG A 229 -4.89 0.22 7.63
CA ARG A 229 -5.54 1.27 6.82
C ARG A 229 -6.81 1.78 7.47
N VAL A 230 -7.76 0.89 7.76
CA VAL A 230 -9.07 1.27 8.32
C VAL A 230 -8.97 1.81 9.75
N LEU A 231 -8.08 1.25 10.58
CA LEU A 231 -7.81 1.75 11.93
C LEU A 231 -7.16 3.13 11.90
N THR A 232 -6.34 3.44 10.89
CA THR A 232 -5.78 4.78 10.70
C THR A 232 -6.86 5.81 10.38
N VAL A 233 -7.85 5.46 9.55
CA VAL A 233 -9.00 6.33 9.31
C VAL A 233 -9.78 6.58 10.59
N GLY A 234 -10.06 5.51 11.36
CA GLY A 234 -10.73 5.62 12.65
C GLY A 234 -9.98 6.51 13.66
N MET A 235 -8.66 6.35 13.75
CA MET A 235 -7.80 7.21 14.58
C MET A 235 -7.88 8.68 14.13
N ALA A 236 -7.81 8.94 12.82
CA ALA A 236 -7.90 10.29 12.28
C ALA A 236 -9.25 10.96 12.61
N ILE A 237 -10.36 10.23 12.49
CA ILE A 237 -11.70 10.69 12.91
C ILE A 237 -11.67 11.16 14.37
N GLN A 238 -11.10 10.36 15.26
CA GLN A 238 -11.02 10.70 16.69
C GLN A 238 -10.10 11.89 16.97
N HIS A 239 -8.94 11.95 16.33
CA HIS A 239 -7.95 13.01 16.56
C HIS A 239 -8.42 14.38 16.07
N PHE A 240 -9.31 14.41 15.08
CA PHE A 240 -9.98 15.64 14.64
C PHE A 240 -11.28 15.95 15.40
N GLY A 241 -11.68 15.13 16.38
CA GLY A 241 -12.89 15.35 17.16
C GLY A 241 -14.18 15.24 16.35
N LEU A 242 -14.14 14.44 15.28
CA LEU A 242 -15.28 14.22 14.40
C LEU A 242 -16.23 13.21 15.05
N ASP A 243 -17.52 13.53 15.10
CA ASP A 243 -18.55 12.71 15.75
C ASP A 243 -19.39 11.94 14.72
N PRO A 244 -19.15 10.62 14.53
CA PRO A 244 -19.92 9.78 13.59
C PRO A 244 -21.37 9.55 14.04
N TYR A 245 -21.72 9.89 15.28
CA TYR A 245 -23.07 9.74 15.84
C TYR A 245 -23.95 10.96 15.58
N ALA A 246 -23.35 12.14 15.36
CA ALA A 246 -24.08 13.39 15.14
C ALA A 246 -24.66 13.48 13.71
N LYS A 247 -23.91 13.08 12.69
CA LYS A 247 -24.31 13.15 11.27
C LYS A 247 -23.63 12.09 10.43
N ALA A 248 -24.18 11.84 9.24
CA ALA A 248 -23.45 11.07 8.24
C ALA A 248 -22.15 11.82 7.89
N PHE A 249 -21.09 11.07 7.65
CA PHE A 249 -19.75 11.62 7.51
C PHE A 249 -19.06 11.04 6.28
N THR A 250 -18.34 11.88 5.53
CA THR A 250 -17.65 11.49 4.30
C THR A 250 -16.13 11.60 4.46
N VAL A 251 -15.42 10.48 4.22
CA VAL A 251 -13.96 10.43 4.14
C VAL A 251 -13.57 10.30 2.66
N HIS A 252 -12.70 11.16 2.16
CA HIS A 252 -12.05 10.92 0.87
C HIS A 252 -10.65 10.33 1.07
N ILE A 253 -10.33 9.26 0.35
CA ILE A 253 -8.98 8.71 0.26
C ILE A 253 -8.31 9.33 -0.96
N ALA A 254 -7.46 10.33 -0.75
CA ALA A 254 -6.75 11.03 -1.82
C ALA A 254 -5.50 10.25 -2.25
N GLY A 255 -5.29 10.14 -3.56
CA GLY A 255 -4.17 9.40 -4.13
C GLY A 255 -4.34 7.88 -4.09
N ALA A 256 -5.59 7.39 -4.02
CA ALA A 256 -5.88 5.96 -4.02
C ALA A 256 -5.27 5.27 -5.25
N SER A 257 -4.56 4.17 -5.01
CA SER A 257 -3.82 3.43 -6.03
C SER A 257 -4.32 2.00 -6.15
N HIS A 258 -3.64 1.21 -6.99
CA HIS A 258 -3.83 -0.24 -7.03
C HIS A 258 -3.59 -0.90 -5.66
N ASN A 259 -2.77 -0.34 -4.77
CA ASN A 259 -2.53 -0.89 -3.43
C ASN A 259 -3.79 -0.88 -2.55
N GLU A 260 -4.72 0.05 -2.78
CA GLU A 260 -5.98 0.18 -2.04
C GLU A 260 -7.17 -0.39 -2.81
N THR A 261 -7.13 -0.35 -4.14
CA THR A 261 -8.31 -0.61 -4.99
C THR A 261 -8.31 -1.97 -5.67
N MET A 262 -7.15 -2.61 -5.82
CA MET A 262 -7.05 -3.92 -6.46
C MET A 262 -7.70 -4.99 -5.60
N GLY A 263 -8.74 -5.64 -6.12
CA GLY A 263 -9.49 -6.65 -5.38
C GLY A 263 -10.30 -6.09 -4.21
N ALA A 264 -10.46 -4.76 -4.14
CA ALA A 264 -11.19 -4.11 -3.07
C ALA A 264 -12.65 -4.58 -3.03
N ARG A 265 -13.10 -4.93 -1.83
CA ARG A 265 -14.45 -5.39 -1.52
C ARG A 265 -15.24 -4.24 -0.92
N LEU A 266 -16.55 -4.28 -1.09
CA LEU A 266 -17.47 -3.30 -0.48
C LEU A 266 -17.43 -3.30 1.06
N THR A 267 -16.82 -4.31 1.66
CA THR A 267 -16.73 -4.53 3.11
C THR A 267 -15.36 -4.17 3.70
N ASP A 268 -14.39 -3.71 2.91
CA ASP A 268 -13.00 -3.54 3.39
C ASP A 268 -12.83 -2.45 4.47
N TYR A 269 -13.83 -1.58 4.62
CA TYR A 269 -13.90 -0.58 5.68
C TYR A 269 -14.94 -0.89 6.77
N ASP A 270 -15.53 -2.09 6.79
CA ASP A 270 -16.57 -2.47 7.77
C ASP A 270 -16.09 -2.48 9.23
N GLU A 271 -14.77 -2.46 9.46
CA GLU A 271 -14.20 -2.24 10.78
C GLU A 271 -14.69 -0.91 11.40
N LEU A 272 -14.98 0.12 10.59
CA LEU A 272 -15.56 1.37 11.08
C LEU A 272 -16.97 1.18 11.67
N ASN A 273 -17.77 0.24 11.14
CA ASN A 273 -19.08 -0.08 11.74
C ASN A 273 -18.90 -0.65 13.17
N LYS A 274 -17.78 -1.34 13.42
CA LYS A 274 -17.46 -1.96 14.71
C LYS A 274 -16.83 -0.96 15.67
N MET A 275 -16.00 -0.05 15.15
CA MET A 275 -15.38 1.04 15.89
C MET A 275 -16.42 2.07 16.36
N PHE A 276 -17.41 2.38 15.53
CA PHE A 276 -18.45 3.38 15.80
C PHE A 276 -19.87 2.80 15.71
N PRO A 277 -20.26 1.89 16.63
CA PRO A 277 -21.56 1.24 16.56
C PRO A 277 -22.70 2.25 16.71
N GLY A 278 -23.60 2.34 15.73
CA GLY A 278 -24.71 3.31 15.75
C GLY A 278 -24.45 4.62 14.98
N HIS A 279 -23.33 4.72 14.25
CA HIS A 279 -23.03 5.89 13.41
C HIS A 279 -24.14 6.19 12.39
N GLN A 280 -24.28 7.45 11.99
CA GLN A 280 -25.36 7.92 11.10
C GLN A 280 -25.13 7.64 9.61
N GLY A 281 -24.04 6.94 9.28
CA GLY A 281 -23.62 6.60 7.92
C GLY A 281 -22.20 7.09 7.67
N VAL A 282 -21.38 6.25 7.03
CA VAL A 282 -19.99 6.60 6.65
C VAL A 282 -19.83 6.35 5.16
N GLU A 283 -19.30 7.32 4.44
CA GLU A 283 -18.84 7.13 3.07
C GLU A 283 -17.31 7.18 3.00
N ILE A 284 -16.73 6.25 2.25
CA ILE A 284 -15.32 6.25 1.85
C ILE A 284 -15.27 6.42 0.33
N VAL A 285 -14.77 7.57 -0.14
CA VAL A 285 -14.57 7.84 -1.57
C VAL A 285 -13.10 7.70 -1.91
N MET A 286 -12.73 6.67 -2.67
CA MET A 286 -11.34 6.45 -3.09
C MET A 286 -11.04 7.18 -4.39
N VAL A 287 -10.16 8.18 -4.35
CA VAL A 287 -9.88 9.06 -5.48
C VAL A 287 -8.41 8.98 -5.86
N GLY A 288 -8.13 8.55 -7.09
CA GLY A 288 -6.76 8.56 -7.59
C GLY A 288 -6.64 8.14 -9.06
N PRO A 289 -5.52 8.51 -9.72
CA PRO A 289 -5.33 8.23 -11.15
C PRO A 289 -5.14 6.72 -11.43
N GLU A 290 -4.76 5.95 -10.41
CA GLU A 290 -4.43 4.53 -10.48
C GLU A 290 -5.51 3.62 -9.90
N VAL A 291 -6.71 4.17 -9.61
CA VAL A 291 -7.87 3.37 -9.19
C VAL A 291 -8.13 2.25 -10.21
N VAL A 292 -8.25 1.00 -9.76
CA VAL A 292 -8.49 -0.17 -10.61
C VAL A 292 -9.99 -0.44 -10.72
N ASP A 293 -10.44 -0.96 -11.87
CA ASP A 293 -11.84 -1.32 -12.06
C ASP A 293 -12.25 -2.45 -11.09
N GLY A 294 -13.45 -2.37 -10.53
CA GLY A 294 -13.92 -3.34 -9.54
C GLY A 294 -15.24 -2.95 -8.91
N PRO A 295 -15.72 -3.71 -7.90
CA PRO A 295 -17.04 -3.49 -7.29
C PRO A 295 -17.21 -2.12 -6.63
N ILE A 296 -16.11 -1.49 -6.21
CA ILE A 296 -16.10 -0.16 -5.57
C ILE A 296 -16.15 1.00 -6.58
N VAL A 297 -15.88 0.76 -7.87
CA VAL A 297 -15.94 1.80 -8.91
C VAL A 297 -17.40 2.03 -9.28
N ARG A 298 -18.03 2.89 -8.50
CA ARG A 298 -19.44 3.31 -8.60
C ARG A 298 -19.56 4.75 -8.13
N PRO A 299 -20.62 5.48 -8.51
CA PRO A 299 -20.75 6.89 -8.19
C PRO A 299 -20.66 7.17 -6.68
N PRO A 300 -19.99 8.26 -6.27
CA PRO A 300 -20.04 8.74 -4.89
C PRO A 300 -21.45 9.23 -4.54
N LEU A 301 -21.75 9.32 -3.25
CA LEU A 301 -23.01 9.85 -2.76
C LEU A 301 -22.94 11.38 -2.72
N ARG A 302 -24.09 12.01 -2.95
CA ARG A 302 -24.19 13.48 -2.90
C ARG A 302 -24.19 14.05 -1.47
N ALA A 303 -24.66 13.28 -0.48
CA ALA A 303 -24.71 13.78 0.91
C ALA A 303 -24.84 12.71 2.01
N PHE A 304 -25.63 11.64 1.80
CA PHE A 304 -25.99 10.74 2.91
C PHE A 304 -25.69 9.28 2.62
N GLY A 305 -24.73 8.73 3.39
CA GLY A 305 -24.50 7.30 3.51
C GLY A 305 -25.64 6.58 4.24
N PRO A 306 -25.83 5.28 3.99
CA PRO A 306 -26.79 4.47 4.74
C PRO A 306 -26.41 4.42 6.23
N ARG A 307 -27.37 4.66 7.12
CA ARG A 307 -27.16 4.57 8.58
C ARG A 307 -26.56 3.22 8.97
N GLN A 308 -25.61 3.25 9.91
CA GLN A 308 -24.93 2.07 10.44
C GLN A 308 -24.28 1.17 9.37
N ARG A 309 -23.90 1.77 8.23
CA ARG A 309 -23.22 1.10 7.14
C ARG A 309 -22.14 2.00 6.55
N VAL A 310 -21.05 1.37 6.15
CA VAL A 310 -20.02 2.01 5.33
C VAL A 310 -20.39 1.83 3.86
N PHE A 311 -20.41 2.94 3.13
CA PHE A 311 -20.51 2.95 1.67
C PHE A 311 -19.15 3.25 1.07
N ILE A 312 -18.66 2.40 0.18
CA ILE A 312 -17.41 2.63 -0.55
C ILE A 312 -17.71 3.00 -1.99
N SER A 313 -17.09 4.05 -2.49
CA SER A 313 -17.09 4.46 -3.90
C SER A 313 -15.66 4.75 -4.35
N ALA A 314 -15.45 4.86 -5.66
CA ALA A 314 -14.15 5.18 -6.20
C ALA A 314 -14.25 6.00 -7.49
N TYR A 315 -13.33 6.94 -7.66
CA TYR A 315 -13.23 7.82 -8.82
C TYR A 315 -11.79 7.79 -9.37
N ARG A 316 -11.67 7.55 -10.68
CA ARG A 316 -10.40 7.51 -11.38
C ARG A 316 -10.03 8.90 -11.90
N GLY A 317 -9.12 9.57 -11.21
CA GLY A 317 -8.58 10.87 -11.60
C GLY A 317 -7.77 11.52 -10.49
N LEU A 318 -7.19 12.70 -10.76
CA LEU A 318 -6.49 13.46 -9.72
C LEU A 318 -7.49 14.02 -8.70
N TYR A 319 -7.06 14.19 -7.46
CA TYR A 319 -7.97 14.61 -6.39
C TYR A 319 -8.59 16.00 -6.64
N HIS A 320 -7.78 16.97 -7.09
CA HIS A 320 -8.26 18.31 -7.44
C HIS A 320 -9.21 18.30 -8.64
N GLN A 321 -9.03 17.38 -9.61
CA GLN A 321 -9.97 17.22 -10.72
C GLN A 321 -11.31 16.64 -10.23
N PHE A 322 -11.27 15.61 -9.38
CA PHE A 322 -12.47 15.07 -8.74
C PHE A 322 -13.25 16.16 -7.98
N TRP A 323 -12.52 17.04 -7.29
CA TRP A 323 -13.11 18.16 -6.58
C TRP A 323 -13.87 19.11 -7.53
N GLU A 324 -13.19 19.61 -8.56
CA GLU A 324 -13.78 20.51 -9.57
C GLU A 324 -14.94 19.86 -10.34
N GLU A 325 -14.80 18.58 -10.68
CA GLU A 325 -15.78 17.89 -11.51
C GLU A 325 -17.04 17.48 -10.75
N LEU A 326 -16.91 17.05 -9.50
CA LEU A 326 -18.00 16.45 -8.74
C LEU A 326 -18.32 17.17 -7.43
N VAL A 327 -17.32 17.56 -6.63
CA VAL A 327 -17.58 18.17 -5.31
C VAL A 327 -18.11 19.61 -5.45
N GLU A 328 -17.51 20.42 -6.31
CA GLU A 328 -17.96 21.81 -6.56
C GLU A 328 -19.33 21.86 -7.24
N LYS A 329 -19.67 20.82 -8.00
CA LYS A 329 -20.97 20.68 -8.68
C LYS A 329 -22.03 19.98 -7.84
N GLU A 330 -21.72 19.66 -6.57
CA GLU A 330 -22.62 18.97 -5.64
C GLU A 330 -23.08 17.56 -6.14
N GLU A 331 -22.27 16.95 -7.01
CA GLU A 331 -22.44 15.57 -7.49
C GLU A 331 -21.73 14.55 -6.59
N ALA A 332 -20.82 15.02 -5.74
CA ALA A 332 -20.23 14.28 -4.64
C ALA A 332 -20.26 15.11 -3.36
N ALA A 333 -20.42 14.47 -2.20
CA ALA A 333 -20.37 15.14 -0.91
C ALA A 333 -19.00 15.80 -0.67
N LYS A 334 -19.00 16.95 0.02
CA LYS A 334 -17.75 17.52 0.55
C LYS A 334 -17.18 16.58 1.63
N PRO A 335 -15.86 16.36 1.67
CA PRO A 335 -15.26 15.53 2.69
C PRO A 335 -15.28 16.27 4.02
N ASP A 336 -15.55 15.52 5.07
CA ASP A 336 -15.30 15.97 6.43
C ASP A 336 -13.86 15.57 6.88
N LEU A 337 -13.23 14.60 6.21
CA LEU A 337 -11.84 14.19 6.39
C LEU A 337 -11.24 13.73 5.07
N VAL A 338 -9.97 14.07 4.83
CA VAL A 338 -9.16 13.51 3.75
C VAL A 338 -8.04 12.67 4.32
N VAL A 339 -7.87 11.46 3.80
CA VAL A 339 -6.78 10.55 4.16
C VAL A 339 -5.95 10.24 2.93
N GLY A 340 -4.64 10.27 3.05
CA GLY A 340 -3.70 9.92 1.99
C GLY A 340 -2.77 8.82 2.46
N PHE A 341 -2.89 7.62 1.91
CA PHE A 341 -1.99 6.53 2.24
C PHE A 341 -0.74 6.62 1.37
N HIS A 342 0.41 6.88 1.99
CA HIS A 342 1.71 6.92 1.31
C HIS A 342 1.73 7.80 0.05
N PRO A 343 1.31 9.08 0.14
CA PRO A 343 1.06 9.92 -1.04
C PRO A 343 2.32 10.19 -1.87
N GLY A 344 3.52 10.05 -1.29
CA GLY A 344 4.78 10.01 -2.03
C GLY A 344 5.23 11.34 -2.66
N PHE A 345 4.56 12.46 -2.39
CA PHE A 345 4.90 13.77 -2.97
C PHE A 345 6.33 14.23 -2.65
N HIS A 346 6.96 13.71 -1.60
CA HIS A 346 8.35 14.01 -1.24
C HIS A 346 9.39 13.23 -2.05
N ALA A 347 8.98 12.27 -2.88
CA ALA A 347 9.91 11.31 -3.50
C ALA A 347 10.59 11.85 -4.77
N SER A 348 9.97 12.78 -5.49
CA SER A 348 10.56 13.41 -6.68
C SER A 348 9.90 14.75 -7.01
N GLN A 349 10.58 15.56 -7.83
CA GLN A 349 10.07 16.86 -8.28
C GLN A 349 8.74 16.73 -9.06
N GLY A 350 8.61 15.74 -9.96
CA GLY A 350 7.36 15.55 -10.70
C GLY A 350 6.19 15.10 -9.81
N LEU A 351 6.48 14.38 -8.72
CA LEU A 351 5.45 13.96 -7.75
C LEU A 351 4.95 15.13 -6.92
N ILE A 352 5.82 16.03 -6.47
CA ILE A 352 5.38 17.24 -5.78
C ILE A 352 4.57 18.14 -6.71
N GLU A 353 4.98 18.31 -7.97
CA GLU A 353 4.22 19.10 -8.95
C GLU A 353 2.81 18.55 -9.19
N GLY A 354 2.66 17.22 -9.27
CA GLY A 354 1.34 16.58 -9.40
C GLY A 354 0.45 16.69 -8.15
N TRP A 355 1.06 16.73 -6.96
CA TRP A 355 0.34 16.86 -5.69
C TRP A 355 0.06 18.30 -5.27
N LEU A 356 0.83 19.28 -5.77
CA LEU A 356 0.76 20.67 -5.34
C LEU A 356 -0.67 21.24 -5.40
N PRO A 357 -1.47 21.09 -6.48
CA PRO A 357 -2.83 21.60 -6.51
C PRO A 357 -3.72 20.96 -5.43
N THR A 358 -3.54 19.66 -5.19
CA THR A 358 -4.26 18.94 -4.13
C THR A 358 -3.87 19.47 -2.74
N LEU A 359 -2.57 19.66 -2.47
CA LEU A 359 -2.10 20.15 -1.16
C LEU A 359 -2.62 21.57 -0.87
N LEU A 360 -2.55 22.46 -1.86
CA LEU A 360 -3.08 23.82 -1.75
C LEU A 360 -4.60 23.81 -1.54
N LEU A 361 -5.34 22.98 -2.26
CA LEU A 361 -6.78 22.81 -2.07
C LEU A 361 -7.12 22.38 -0.63
N LEU A 362 -6.46 21.34 -0.11
CA LEU A 362 -6.71 20.87 1.26
C LEU A 362 -6.43 21.96 2.31
N ARG A 363 -5.36 22.73 2.10
CA ARG A 363 -4.97 23.87 2.95
C ARG A 363 -6.00 24.99 2.88
N ASP A 364 -6.32 25.47 1.68
CA ASP A 364 -7.12 26.68 1.44
C ASP A 364 -8.60 26.47 1.80
N PHE A 365 -9.13 25.27 1.58
CA PHE A 365 -10.48 24.89 2.03
C PHE A 365 -10.52 24.42 3.50
N ASN A 366 -9.39 24.48 4.22
CA ASN A 366 -9.29 24.15 5.65
C ASN A 366 -9.79 22.73 5.98
N ILE A 367 -9.47 21.76 5.12
CA ILE A 367 -9.99 20.39 5.20
C ILE A 367 -9.14 19.56 6.18
N PRO A 368 -9.73 18.94 7.22
CA PRO A 368 -9.03 17.99 8.08
C PRO A 368 -8.35 16.91 7.25
N SER A 369 -7.03 16.77 7.37
CA SER A 369 -6.24 15.88 6.53
C SER A 369 -5.24 15.03 7.33
N CYS A 370 -5.15 13.74 7.01
CA CYS A 370 -4.23 12.80 7.65
C CYS A 370 -3.49 11.95 6.61
N PHE A 371 -2.17 12.07 6.53
CA PHE A 371 -1.34 11.31 5.59
C PHE A 371 -0.45 10.31 6.31
N THR A 372 -0.21 9.14 5.70
CA THR A 372 0.68 8.09 6.27
C THR A 372 1.95 7.89 5.47
N LEU A 373 3.05 7.50 6.14
CA LEU A 373 4.38 7.35 5.55
C LEU A 373 5.03 6.01 5.94
N TYR A 374 6.01 5.55 5.16
CA TYR A 374 6.71 4.27 5.39
C TYR A 374 7.90 4.36 6.35
N SER A 375 8.43 5.57 6.58
CA SER A 375 9.58 5.77 7.46
C SER A 375 9.67 7.19 8.00
N GLU A 376 10.48 7.36 9.05
CA GLU A 376 10.82 8.65 9.65
C GLU A 376 11.44 9.62 8.63
N MET A 377 12.30 9.12 7.74
CA MET A 377 12.91 9.93 6.67
C MET A 377 11.85 10.47 5.69
N GLU A 378 10.82 9.70 5.37
CA GLU A 378 9.72 10.17 4.52
C GLU A 378 8.84 11.19 5.25
N LEU A 379 8.63 10.99 6.55
CA LEU A 379 7.93 11.92 7.43
C LEU A 379 8.62 13.29 7.45
N GLU A 380 9.93 13.33 7.75
CA GLU A 380 10.71 14.57 7.82
C GLU A 380 10.66 15.37 6.51
N ARG A 381 10.86 14.71 5.37
CA ARG A 381 10.79 15.36 4.05
C ARG A 381 9.40 15.88 3.72
N SER A 382 8.37 15.11 4.07
CA SER A 382 6.98 15.50 3.83
C SER A 382 6.58 16.70 4.69
N LEU A 383 7.02 16.74 5.95
CA LEU A 383 6.80 17.88 6.85
C LEU A 383 7.45 19.15 6.31
N GLN A 384 8.71 19.06 5.82
CA GLN A 384 9.40 20.21 5.24
C GLN A 384 8.57 20.82 4.09
N ILE A 385 8.11 19.99 3.16
CA ILE A 385 7.29 20.45 2.02
C ILE A 385 5.99 21.11 2.50
N LEU A 386 5.28 20.50 3.45
CA LEU A 386 4.03 21.06 3.96
C LEU A 386 4.24 22.40 4.65
N LEU A 387 5.34 22.57 5.40
CA LEU A 387 5.70 23.84 6.03
C LEU A 387 6.07 24.92 5.00
N GLU A 388 6.80 24.56 3.94
CA GLU A 388 7.08 25.47 2.82
C GLU A 388 5.80 25.92 2.09
N LEU A 389 4.76 25.07 2.11
CA LEU A 389 3.43 25.39 1.61
C LEU A 389 2.54 26.08 2.66
N GLU A 390 3.10 26.54 3.78
CA GLU A 390 2.36 27.22 4.85
C GLU A 390 1.16 26.41 5.36
N VAL A 391 1.28 25.08 5.39
CA VAL A 391 0.24 24.19 5.93
C VAL A 391 0.39 24.11 7.45
N HIS A 392 -0.71 24.29 8.18
CA HIS A 392 -0.74 24.11 9.62
C HIS A 392 -0.70 22.63 10.00
N ILE A 393 0.48 22.18 10.43
CA ILE A 393 0.67 20.85 11.02
C ILE A 393 0.09 20.83 12.44
N ARG A 394 -0.88 19.95 12.67
CA ARG A 394 -1.52 19.76 13.99
C ARG A 394 -0.69 18.84 14.89
N ASP A 395 -0.28 17.70 14.34
CA ASP A 395 0.68 16.77 14.96
C ASP A 395 1.23 15.80 13.92
N SER A 396 2.26 15.06 14.29
CA SER A 396 2.82 13.96 13.51
C SER A 396 3.57 13.00 14.41
N GLY A 397 3.84 11.79 13.94
CA GLY A 397 4.59 10.82 14.71
C GLY A 397 4.40 9.37 14.26
N PRO A 398 4.84 8.40 15.06
CA PRO A 398 4.59 6.99 14.80
C PRO A 398 3.09 6.70 14.86
N ASN A 399 2.59 5.90 13.92
CA ASN A 399 1.21 5.46 13.92
C ASN A 399 1.07 4.23 14.82
N PRO A 400 0.20 4.27 15.86
CA PRO A 400 0.05 3.15 16.77
C PRO A 400 -0.55 1.88 16.12
N PHE A 401 -1.16 2.02 14.93
CA PHE A 401 -1.68 0.93 14.12
C PHE A 401 -0.81 0.62 12.90
N THR A 402 0.51 0.86 12.99
CA THR A 402 1.49 0.47 11.97
C THR A 402 1.35 -1.01 11.58
N SER A 403 1.39 -1.31 10.28
CA SER A 403 1.38 -2.70 9.79
C SER A 403 2.55 -3.51 10.36
N GLN A 404 2.30 -4.75 10.79
CA GLN A 404 3.36 -5.64 11.26
C GLN A 404 4.08 -6.37 10.12
N LYS A 405 3.63 -6.21 8.88
CA LYS A 405 4.23 -6.80 7.68
C LYS A 405 5.46 -6.00 7.23
N PRO A 406 6.65 -6.63 7.16
CA PRO A 406 7.84 -5.98 6.63
C PRO A 406 7.79 -5.94 5.10
N GLU A 407 8.05 -4.77 4.54
CA GLU A 407 8.12 -4.53 3.10
C GLU A 407 9.55 -4.26 2.65
N GLN A 408 10.00 -5.01 1.64
CA GLN A 408 11.37 -4.90 1.13
C GLN A 408 11.44 -3.94 -0.06
N VAL A 409 12.43 -3.05 -0.04
CA VAL A 409 12.84 -2.31 -1.23
C VAL A 409 13.59 -3.26 -2.18
N GLN A 410 12.91 -3.66 -3.26
CA GLN A 410 13.35 -4.76 -4.13
C GLN A 410 14.70 -4.51 -4.81
N SER A 411 14.97 -3.27 -5.26
CA SER A 411 16.25 -2.88 -5.85
C SER A 411 17.39 -2.69 -4.85
N SER A 412 17.11 -2.73 -3.55
CA SER A 412 18.11 -2.58 -2.48
C SER A 412 17.82 -3.56 -1.34
N PRO A 413 18.07 -4.86 -1.54
CA PRO A 413 17.62 -5.92 -0.64
C PRO A 413 18.15 -5.81 0.78
N ASN A 414 19.30 -5.15 0.95
CA ASN A 414 19.95 -4.95 2.25
C ASN A 414 19.44 -3.73 3.02
N LYS A 415 18.60 -2.89 2.41
CA LYS A 415 17.91 -1.81 3.13
C LYS A 415 16.96 -2.45 4.15
N THR A 416 16.88 -1.87 5.34
CA THR A 416 15.94 -2.32 6.37
C THR A 416 14.52 -2.30 5.79
N PRO A 417 13.76 -3.41 5.91
CA PRO A 417 12.35 -3.40 5.49
C PRO A 417 11.55 -2.32 6.21
N VAL A 418 10.63 -1.69 5.47
CA VAL A 418 9.71 -0.67 5.98
C VAL A 418 8.37 -1.29 6.33
N HIS A 419 7.46 -0.52 6.91
CA HIS A 419 6.15 -0.99 7.33
C HIS A 419 5.08 -0.02 6.83
N CYS A 420 3.99 -0.55 6.28
CA CYS A 420 2.85 0.26 5.84
C CYS A 420 2.26 1.05 7.02
N ASN A 421 1.85 2.27 6.74
CA ASN A 421 1.33 3.26 7.67
C ASN A 421 2.17 3.43 8.94
N SER A 422 3.50 3.41 8.84
CA SER A 422 4.39 3.48 10.02
C SER A 422 4.33 4.80 10.78
N HIS A 423 4.13 5.89 10.06
CA HIS A 423 4.08 7.25 10.59
C HIS A 423 2.86 7.95 10.00
N TYR A 424 2.46 9.04 10.63
CA TYR A 424 1.38 9.89 10.13
C TYR A 424 1.71 11.37 10.30
N ILE A 425 1.08 12.20 9.49
CA ILE A 425 1.03 13.67 9.60
C ILE A 425 -0.43 14.07 9.61
N ARG A 426 -0.83 14.87 10.59
CA ARG A 426 -2.15 15.47 10.68
C ARG A 426 -2.04 16.97 10.48
N PHE A 427 -2.82 17.51 9.56
CA PHE A 427 -2.75 18.93 9.22
C PHE A 427 -4.13 19.47 8.82
N GLN A 428 -4.32 20.77 8.98
CA GLN A 428 -5.57 21.42 8.60
C GLN A 428 -5.38 22.94 8.55
N GLY A 429 -5.62 23.51 7.37
CA GLY A 429 -5.63 24.96 7.18
C GLY A 429 -4.25 25.58 6.98
N LEU A 430 -4.25 26.91 6.84
CA LEU A 430 -3.06 27.73 6.74
C LEU A 430 -2.34 27.81 8.09
N LEU A 431 -1.00 27.80 8.06
CA LEU A 431 -0.14 28.03 9.21
C LEU A 431 -0.53 29.37 9.87
N PRO A 432 -0.84 29.39 11.18
CA PRO A 432 -1.14 30.64 11.86
C PRO A 432 0.06 31.59 11.73
N GLN A 433 -0.17 32.81 11.24
CA GLN A 433 0.82 33.87 11.39
C GLN A 433 0.84 34.23 12.88
N GLU A 434 2.01 34.16 13.53
CA GLU A 434 2.16 34.81 14.82
C GLU A 434 1.92 36.30 14.59
N ASP A 435 0.91 36.87 15.24
CA ASP A 435 0.67 38.31 15.25
C ASP A 435 1.94 38.97 15.79
N LEU A 436 2.78 39.49 14.90
CA LEU A 436 3.76 40.52 15.24
C LEU A 436 2.99 41.81 15.53
N GLU A 437 2.22 41.82 16.63
CA GLU A 437 1.94 43.05 17.36
C GLU A 437 3.29 43.57 17.86
N GLY A 438 3.98 44.31 16.99
CA GLY A 438 5.09 45.15 17.40
C GLY A 438 4.61 46.05 18.54
N PRO A 439 5.46 46.36 19.54
CA PRO A 439 5.06 47.21 20.64
C PRO A 439 4.58 48.53 20.04
N GLY A 440 3.30 48.86 20.30
CA GLY A 440 2.72 50.13 19.92
C GLY A 440 3.63 51.26 20.39
N PHE A 441 4.15 52.04 19.45
CA PHE A 441 4.68 53.34 19.78
C PHE A 441 3.49 54.24 20.10
N ASP A 442 3.12 54.28 21.39
CA ASP A 442 2.31 55.37 21.90
C ASP A 442 3.16 56.65 21.88
N ASN A 443 2.67 57.65 21.14
CA ASN A 443 3.22 59.01 21.02
C ASN A 443 3.05 59.82 22.30
#